data_AF-U2DCN9-F1
#
_entry.id   AF-U2DCN9-F1
#
_cell.length_a   1.000
_cell.length_b   1.000
_cell.length_c   1.000
_cell.angle_alpha   90.00
_cell.angle_beta   90.00
_cell.angle_gamma   90.00
#
_symmetry.space_group_name_H-M   'P 1'
#
loop_
_entity.id
_entity.type
_entity.pdbx_description
1 polymer ?
#
loop_
_entity_poly.entity_id
_entity_poly.type
_entity_poly.pdbx_seq_one_letter_code
_entity_poly.pdbx_strand_id
1 'polypeptide(L)'
;MDFNKQSVSGSEQFIFAQCSDKKEEIKMTKITLICGAGMSTSLLVTKMQAAAAKLGSEVTIRATAESKFKEFENDTDVLLLGPQVSFMLKKFKEAYEPKGIAVAVINSIDYGMMNGEKVLKTALDLAK
;
A
#
# COMPACT_ATOMS: atom_id res chain seq x y z
N MET A 1 47.36 -35.05 -18.75
CA MET A 1 46.00 -35.20 -19.33
C MET A 1 45.42 -33.83 -19.69
N ASP A 2 46.24 -32.94 -20.25
CA ASP A 2 46.23 -32.56 -21.67
C ASP A 2 44.91 -32.47 -22.46
N PHE A 3 44.72 -31.27 -23.03
CA PHE A 3 43.97 -30.85 -24.23
C PHE A 3 42.45 -30.61 -24.08
N ASN A 4 41.84 -29.51 -24.54
CA ASN A 4 42.30 -28.46 -25.48
C ASN A 4 41.39 -27.20 -25.42
N LYS A 5 42.00 -26.07 -25.81
CA LYS A 5 41.57 -24.71 -26.20
C LYS A 5 40.09 -24.54 -26.62
N GLN A 6 39.45 -23.37 -26.45
CA GLN A 6 39.81 -22.16 -27.20
C GLN A 6 39.22 -20.87 -26.63
N SER A 7 40.08 -19.86 -26.58
CA SER A 7 39.81 -18.42 -26.57
C SER A 7 39.03 -17.96 -27.82
N VAL A 8 38.09 -17.04 -27.64
CA VAL A 8 37.76 -16.03 -28.65
C VAL A 8 37.69 -14.66 -27.97
N SER A 9 38.68 -13.85 -28.31
CA SER A 9 38.65 -12.39 -28.25
C SER A 9 37.70 -11.88 -29.33
N GLY A 10 36.87 -10.89 -29.01
CA GLY A 10 36.03 -10.23 -30.00
C GLY A 10 35.24 -9.09 -29.36
N SER A 11 35.68 -7.88 -29.64
CA SER A 11 35.02 -6.62 -29.35
C SER A 11 33.62 -6.57 -29.97
N GLU A 12 32.58 -6.66 -29.15
CA GLU A 12 31.29 -6.04 -29.45
C GLU A 12 30.84 -5.23 -28.24
N GLN A 13 31.10 -3.93 -28.35
CA GLN A 13 30.35 -2.91 -27.66
C GLN A 13 28.88 -3.07 -28.07
N PHE A 14 28.06 -3.62 -27.19
CA PHE A 14 26.62 -3.35 -27.21
C PHE A 14 26.22 -2.77 -25.86
N ILE A 15 26.14 -1.43 -25.90
CA ILE A 15 25.44 -0.60 -24.94
C ILE A 15 24.02 -1.15 -24.81
N PHE A 16 23.64 -1.57 -23.60
CA PHE A 16 22.25 -1.53 -23.18
C PHE A 16 22.19 -0.86 -21.81
N ALA A 17 21.90 0.44 -21.91
CA ALA A 17 21.05 1.24 -21.05
C ALA A 17 21.02 0.92 -19.55
N GLN A 18 21.36 1.97 -18.78
CA GLN A 18 20.87 2.23 -17.43
C GLN A 18 19.58 1.48 -17.07
N CYS A 19 19.62 0.73 -15.98
CA CYS A 19 18.49 0.76 -15.08
C CYS A 19 19.04 1.17 -13.73
N SER A 20 18.86 2.45 -13.41
CA SER A 20 19.14 3.00 -12.10
C SER A 20 18.51 2.11 -11.05
N ASP A 21 19.32 1.51 -10.18
CA ASP A 21 18.87 0.99 -8.89
C ASP A 21 18.24 2.15 -8.12
N LYS A 22 16.96 2.42 -8.37
CA LYS A 22 16.12 3.09 -7.39
C LYS A 22 16.05 2.11 -6.23
N LYS A 23 16.99 2.29 -5.31
CA LYS A 23 16.87 1.82 -3.93
C LYS A 23 15.68 2.60 -3.37
N GLU A 24 14.48 2.14 -3.72
CA GLU A 24 13.23 2.66 -3.20
C GLU A 24 13.27 2.29 -1.73
N GLU A 25 13.56 3.30 -0.91
CA GLU A 25 13.58 3.22 0.54
C GLU A 25 12.29 2.51 0.94
N ILE A 26 12.40 1.31 1.51
CA ILE A 26 11.22 0.50 1.84
C ILE A 26 10.56 1.16 3.04
N LYS A 27 9.74 2.18 2.78
CA LYS A 27 8.95 2.88 3.77
C LYS A 27 7.78 1.98 4.12
N MET A 28 7.88 1.33 5.27
CA MET A 28 6.83 0.47 5.81
C MET A 28 5.54 1.30 5.99
N THR A 29 4.59 1.19 5.07
CA THR A 29 3.40 2.05 5.05
C THR A 29 2.30 1.43 5.91
N LYS A 30 1.80 2.18 6.90
CA LYS A 30 0.75 1.72 7.82
C LYS A 30 -0.60 2.27 7.39
N ILE A 31 -1.48 1.36 6.97
CA ILE A 31 -2.82 1.66 6.46
C ILE A 31 -3.86 1.18 7.48
N THR A 32 -4.71 2.09 7.92
CA THR A 32 -5.83 1.78 8.82
C THR A 32 -7.15 2.04 8.11
N LEU A 33 -8.01 1.03 8.08
CA LEU A 33 -9.37 1.12 7.55
C LEU A 33 -10.35 1.34 8.69
N ILE A 34 -11.21 2.37 8.59
CA ILE A 34 -12.37 2.53 9.45
C ILE A 34 -13.59 2.03 8.69
N CYS A 35 -14.10 0.88 9.12
CA CYS A 35 -15.35 0.36 8.60
C CYS A 35 -15.98 -0.60 9.61
N GLY A 36 -16.99 -0.11 10.34
CA GLY A 36 -18.08 -0.87 10.98
C GLY A 36 -17.78 -2.13 11.82
N ALA A 37 -16.51 -2.50 12.04
CA ALA A 37 -16.04 -3.72 12.71
C ALA A 37 -16.84 -5.01 12.37
N GLY A 38 -17.04 -5.32 11.08
CA GLY A 38 -17.79 -6.50 10.60
C GLY A 38 -17.00 -7.45 9.69
N MET A 39 -17.60 -8.60 9.34
CA MET A 39 -16.97 -9.64 8.50
C MET A 39 -16.52 -9.15 7.11
N SER A 40 -17.22 -8.18 6.52
CA SER A 40 -16.91 -7.62 5.20
C SER A 40 -15.57 -6.86 5.17
N THR A 41 -15.19 -6.23 6.27
CA THR A 41 -13.93 -5.49 6.37
C THR A 41 -12.73 -6.43 6.46
N SER A 42 -12.86 -7.55 7.18
CA SER A 42 -11.81 -8.56 7.28
C SER A 42 -11.44 -9.14 5.92
N LEU A 43 -12.43 -9.39 5.05
CA LEU A 43 -12.18 -9.93 3.71
C LEU A 43 -11.43 -8.92 2.83
N LEU A 44 -11.80 -7.64 2.86
CA LEU A 44 -11.09 -6.60 2.12
C LEU A 44 -9.63 -6.47 2.60
N VAL A 45 -9.40 -6.47 3.92
CA VAL A 45 -8.04 -6.41 4.50
C VAL A 45 -7.19 -7.58 4.01
N THR A 46 -7.71 -8.82 4.06
CA THR A 46 -6.97 -10.01 3.57
C THR A 46 -6.63 -9.87 2.08
N LYS A 47 -7.54 -9.34 1.26
CA LYS A 47 -7.29 -9.11 -0.18
C LYS A 47 -6.22 -8.04 -0.39
N MET A 48 -6.22 -6.96 0.39
CA MET A 48 -5.20 -5.92 0.32
C MET A 48 -3.83 -6.44 0.76
N GLN A 49 -3.77 -7.25 1.83
CA GLN A 49 -2.52 -7.87 2.30
C GLN A 49 -1.95 -8.81 1.25
N ALA A 50 -2.80 -9.62 0.61
CA ALA A 50 -2.38 -10.48 -0.50
C ALA A 50 -1.87 -9.67 -1.70
N ALA A 51 -2.51 -8.54 -2.02
CA ALA A 51 -2.05 -7.64 -3.08
C ALA A 51 -0.67 -7.03 -2.75
N ALA A 52 -0.45 -6.62 -1.51
CA ALA A 52 0.82 -6.07 -1.08
C ALA A 52 1.96 -7.10 -1.13
N ALA A 53 1.68 -8.33 -0.69
CA ALA A 53 2.63 -9.43 -0.78
C ALA A 53 3.04 -9.71 -2.23
N LYS A 54 2.11 -9.60 -3.20
CA LYS A 54 2.42 -9.74 -4.63
C LYS A 54 3.28 -8.60 -5.18
N LEU A 55 3.12 -7.39 -4.65
CA LEU A 55 3.88 -6.21 -5.05
C LEU A 55 5.27 -6.13 -4.37
N GLY A 56 5.55 -7.02 -3.41
CA GLY A 56 6.77 -6.95 -2.60
C GLY A 56 6.84 -5.70 -1.72
N SER A 57 5.69 -5.06 -1.44
CA SER A 57 5.63 -3.85 -0.63
C SER A 57 5.46 -4.19 0.84
N GLU A 58 6.31 -3.65 1.71
CA GLU A 58 6.13 -3.76 3.16
C GLU A 58 5.03 -2.78 3.61
N VAL A 59 3.81 -3.30 3.76
CA VAL A 59 2.66 -2.52 4.27
C VAL A 59 1.99 -3.25 5.42
N THR A 60 1.56 -2.48 6.42
CA THR A 60 0.74 -2.99 7.52
C THR A 60 -0.69 -2.53 7.32
N ILE A 61 -1.63 -3.45 7.19
CA ILE A 61 -3.03 -3.14 6.92
C ILE A 61 -3.87 -3.65 8.08
N ARG A 62 -4.64 -2.75 8.69
CA ARG A 62 -5.56 -3.08 9.80
C ARG A 62 -6.94 -2.48 9.57
N ALA A 63 -7.93 -3.05 10.23
CA ALA A 63 -9.28 -2.50 10.29
C ALA A 63 -9.71 -2.26 11.72
N THR A 64 -10.40 -1.15 11.98
CA THR A 64 -10.90 -0.79 13.30
C THR A 64 -12.23 -0.03 13.20
N ALA A 65 -12.90 0.14 14.34
CA ALA A 65 -14.06 1.03 14.46
C ALA A 65 -13.59 2.48 14.64
N GLU A 66 -14.41 3.48 14.28
CA GLU A 66 -14.00 4.88 14.39
C GLU A 66 -13.66 5.27 15.83
N SER A 67 -14.41 4.74 16.79
CA SER A 67 -14.24 5.04 18.21
C SER A 67 -12.89 4.55 18.78
N LYS A 68 -12.26 3.54 18.14
CA LYS A 68 -10.96 2.98 18.53
C LYS A 68 -9.79 3.56 17.71
N PHE A 69 -10.06 4.34 16.67
CA PHE A 69 -9.00 4.83 15.78
C PHE A 69 -7.97 5.71 16.51
N LYS A 70 -8.41 6.47 17.52
CA LYS A 70 -7.54 7.33 18.32
C LYS A 70 -6.36 6.57 18.95
N GLU A 71 -6.54 5.29 19.30
CA GLU A 71 -5.46 4.46 19.86
C GLU A 71 -4.37 4.13 18.82
N PHE A 72 -4.70 4.19 17.52
CA PHE A 72 -3.83 3.84 16.41
C PHE A 72 -3.35 5.05 15.61
N GLU A 73 -3.69 6.27 16.04
CA GLU A 73 -3.37 7.49 15.28
C GLU A 73 -1.85 7.67 15.08
N ASN A 74 -1.05 7.30 16.09
CA ASN A 74 0.42 7.39 16.02
C ASN A 74 1.06 6.24 15.21
N ASP A 75 0.26 5.26 14.79
CA ASP A 75 0.71 4.03 14.12
C ASP A 75 -0.01 3.87 12.76
N THR A 76 -0.41 5.00 12.16
CA THR A 76 -1.13 5.07 10.89
C THR A 76 -0.55 6.18 10.03
N ASP A 77 -0.13 5.86 8.81
CA ASP A 77 0.26 6.84 7.79
C ASP A 77 -0.93 7.20 6.89
N VAL A 78 -1.78 6.21 6.58
CA VAL A 78 -2.95 6.39 5.72
C VAL A 78 -4.20 5.86 6.41
N LEU A 79 -5.21 6.72 6.50
CA LEU A 79 -6.53 6.39 7.00
C LEU A 79 -7.54 6.32 5.86
N LEU A 80 -8.14 5.14 5.69
CA LEU A 80 -9.18 4.89 4.71
C LEU A 80 -10.53 4.71 5.38
N LEU A 81 -11.50 5.56 5.02
CA LEU A 81 -12.87 5.50 5.50
C LEU A 81 -13.71 4.64 4.54
N GLY A 82 -14.45 3.68 5.08
CA GLY A 82 -15.45 2.96 4.29
C GLY A 82 -16.54 3.91 3.76
N PRO A 83 -17.21 3.57 2.64
CA PRO A 83 -18.22 4.44 2.02
C PRO A 83 -19.39 4.75 2.96
N GLN A 84 -19.74 3.82 3.85
CA GLN A 84 -20.80 3.98 4.85
C GLN A 84 -20.52 5.08 5.88
N VAL A 85 -19.25 5.40 6.12
CA VAL A 85 -18.80 6.40 7.09
C VAL A 85 -18.15 7.63 6.43
N SER A 86 -18.38 7.80 5.12
CA SER A 86 -17.81 8.88 4.31
C SER A 86 -18.18 10.28 4.80
N PHE A 87 -19.33 10.46 5.45
CA PHE A 87 -19.74 11.72 6.08
C PHE A 87 -18.73 12.21 7.14
N MET A 88 -17.92 11.31 7.71
CA MET A 88 -16.88 11.64 8.69
C MET A 88 -15.59 12.17 8.05
N LEU A 89 -15.45 12.13 6.72
CA LEU A 89 -14.22 12.53 6.01
C LEU A 89 -13.70 13.90 6.45
N LYS A 90 -14.58 14.92 6.44
CA LYS A 90 -14.19 16.29 6.77
C LYS A 90 -13.60 16.37 8.20
N LYS A 91 -14.31 15.79 9.17
CA LYS A 91 -13.90 15.75 10.58
C LYS A 91 -12.55 15.05 10.77
N PHE A 92 -12.33 13.94 10.08
CA PHE A 92 -11.08 13.18 10.20
C PHE A 92 -9.92 13.88 9.50
N LYS A 93 -10.16 14.50 8.35
CA LYS A 93 -9.17 15.34 7.67
C LYS A 93 -8.66 16.46 8.58
N GLU A 94 -9.57 17.24 9.15
CA GLU A 94 -9.24 18.33 10.07
C GLU A 94 -8.46 17.86 11.31
N ALA A 95 -8.72 16.63 11.79
CA ALA A 95 -8.09 16.08 12.98
C ALA A 95 -6.72 15.41 12.74
N TYR A 96 -6.50 14.84 11.55
CA TYR A 96 -5.40 13.90 11.30
C TYR A 96 -4.47 14.28 10.14
N GLU A 97 -4.93 15.01 9.12
CA GLU A 97 -4.02 15.59 8.10
C GLU A 97 -2.94 16.51 8.71
N PRO A 98 -3.22 17.39 9.70
CA PRO A 98 -2.16 18.18 10.35
C PRO A 98 -1.15 17.33 11.16
N LYS A 99 -1.46 16.05 11.42
CA LYS A 99 -0.57 15.08 12.07
C LYS A 99 0.24 14.26 11.05
N GLY A 100 0.08 14.53 9.76
CA GLY A 100 0.75 13.79 8.69
C GLY A 100 0.04 12.50 8.26
N ILE A 101 -1.20 12.29 8.67
CA ILE A 101 -1.98 11.11 8.28
C ILE A 101 -2.85 11.45 7.08
N ALA A 102 -2.64 10.77 5.95
CA ALA A 102 -3.46 10.99 4.76
C ALA A 102 -4.85 10.36 4.95
N VAL A 103 -5.91 11.14 4.82
CA VAL A 103 -7.30 10.66 5.01
C VAL A 103 -8.07 10.66 3.69
N ALA A 104 -8.63 9.51 3.32
CA ALA A 104 -9.47 9.38 2.13
C ALA A 104 -10.65 8.41 2.33
N VAL A 105 -11.64 8.49 1.44
CA VAL A 105 -12.76 7.54 1.39
C VAL A 105 -12.46 6.47 0.35
N ILE A 106 -12.71 5.21 0.70
CA ILE A 106 -12.61 4.09 -0.23
C ILE A 106 -13.72 4.22 -1.27
N ASN A 107 -13.36 4.08 -2.55
CA ASN A 107 -14.34 4.06 -3.63
C ASN A 107 -15.42 2.98 -3.37
N SER A 108 -16.68 3.37 -3.47
CA SER A 108 -17.82 2.50 -3.14
C SER A 108 -17.90 1.25 -4.01
N ILE A 109 -17.53 1.35 -5.29
CA ILE A 109 -17.50 0.23 -6.24
C ILE A 109 -16.38 -0.74 -5.87
N ASP A 110 -15.16 -0.23 -5.63
CA ASP A 110 -14.02 -1.07 -5.24
C ASP A 110 -14.24 -1.73 -3.87
N TYR A 111 -14.91 -1.03 -2.93
CA TYR A 111 -15.32 -1.60 -1.66
C TYR A 111 -16.36 -2.71 -1.84
N GLY A 112 -17.41 -2.47 -2.64
CA GLY A 112 -18.46 -3.45 -2.92
C GLY A 112 -17.96 -4.71 -3.65
N MET A 113 -16.98 -4.55 -4.54
CA MET A 113 -16.33 -5.68 -5.24
C MET A 113 -15.16 -6.30 -4.45
N MET A 114 -14.86 -5.79 -3.24
CA MET A 114 -13.74 -6.23 -2.40
C MET A 114 -12.39 -6.21 -3.14
N ASN A 115 -12.17 -5.19 -3.96
CA ASN A 115 -10.98 -5.07 -4.81
C ASN A 115 -9.78 -4.55 -4.02
N GLY A 116 -9.12 -5.44 -3.27
CA GLY A 116 -7.98 -5.10 -2.43
C GLY A 116 -6.79 -4.52 -3.19
N GLU A 117 -6.57 -4.87 -4.45
CA GLU A 117 -5.47 -4.35 -5.27
C GLU A 117 -5.65 -2.86 -5.57
N LYS A 118 -6.86 -2.47 -6.01
CA LYS A 118 -7.16 -1.06 -6.26
C LYS A 118 -7.16 -0.23 -4.99
N VAL A 119 -7.76 -0.74 -3.91
CA VAL A 119 -7.80 -0.03 -2.63
C VAL A 119 -6.39 0.18 -2.07
N LEU A 120 -5.52 -0.84 -2.16
CA LEU A 120 -4.11 -0.72 -1.77
C LEU A 120 -3.38 0.32 -2.63
N LYS A 121 -3.56 0.29 -3.94
CA LYS A 121 -2.92 1.26 -4.85
C LYS A 121 -3.31 2.70 -4.50
N THR A 122 -4.59 2.94 -4.22
CA THR A 122 -5.07 4.24 -3.77
C THR A 122 -4.42 4.65 -2.45
N ALA A 123 -4.30 3.72 -1.49
CA ALA A 123 -3.64 3.99 -0.21
C ALA A 123 -2.16 4.38 -0.40
N LEU A 124 -1.44 3.63 -1.23
CA LEU A 124 -0.03 3.87 -1.52
C LEU A 124 0.19 5.19 -2.28
N ASP A 125 -0.74 5.60 -3.13
CA ASP A 125 -0.65 6.88 -3.83
C ASP A 125 -0.79 8.07 -2.88
N LEU A 126 -1.59 7.93 -1.82
CA LEU A 126 -1.77 8.94 -0.78
C LEU A 126 -0.60 9.02 0.21
N ALA A 127 0.19 7.96 0.34
CA ALA A 127 1.33 7.88 1.26
C ALA A 127 2.61 8.56 0.72
N LYS A 128 2.57 9.05 -0.52
CA LYS A 128 3.68 9.69 -1.23
C LYS A 128 3.93 11.13 -0.80
#